data_AF-A0A075GHI5-F1
#
_entry.id   AF-A0A075GHI5-F1
#
_cell.length_a   1.000
_cell.length_b   1.000
_cell.length_c   1.000
_cell.angle_alpha   90.00
_cell.angle_beta   90.00
_cell.angle_gamma   90.00
#
_symmetry.space_group_name_H-M   'P 1'
#
loop_
_entity.id
_entity.type
_entity.pdbx_description
1 polymer ?
#
loop_
_entity_poly.entity_id
_entity_poly.type
_entity_poly.pdbx_seq_one_letter_code
_entity_poly.pdbx_strand_id
1 'polypeptide(L)'
;MDKEKKTESLRFLLAAGSKIYGEKKLIEMLVEQGAPNKKNLDELLNDKKLRFIHITMALKESEDFIWQLENRLSELCNIAESLEIGNPDIIRKWLSDDCKPCLVEHIIEGYEDVYKIMIELDNRLMWPGWPLIGKLHDPIE
;
A
#
# COMPACT_ATOMS: atom_id res chain seq x y z
N MET A 1 -14.11 7.54 -14.27
CA MET A 1 -14.49 7.21 -12.87
C MET A 1 -15.60 8.14 -12.42
N ASP A 2 -16.66 7.61 -11.81
CA ASP A 2 -17.73 8.42 -11.24
C ASP A 2 -17.21 9.30 -10.09
N LYS A 3 -17.79 10.49 -9.91
CA LYS A 3 -17.43 11.44 -8.86
C LYS A 3 -17.59 10.85 -7.46
N GLU A 4 -18.60 9.99 -7.27
CA GLU A 4 -18.81 9.30 -6.01
C GLU A 4 -17.68 8.29 -5.73
N LYS A 5 -17.38 7.42 -6.70
CA LYS A 5 -16.27 6.47 -6.62
C LYS A 5 -14.92 7.16 -6.39
N LYS A 6 -14.67 8.29 -7.07
CA LYS A 6 -13.45 9.10 -6.83
C LYS A 6 -13.36 9.52 -5.36
N THR A 7 -14.43 10.06 -4.81
CA THR A 7 -14.47 10.54 -3.43
C THR A 7 -14.26 9.40 -2.45
N GLU A 8 -14.89 8.25 -2.68
CA GLU A 8 -14.73 7.07 -1.84
C GLU A 8 -13.30 6.53 -1.84
N SER A 9 -12.68 6.41 -3.02
CA SER A 9 -11.29 5.98 -3.14
C SER A 9 -10.33 6.97 -2.47
N LEU A 10 -10.52 8.29 -2.64
CA LEU A 10 -9.72 9.29 -1.94
C LEU A 10 -9.90 9.19 -0.42
N ARG A 11 -11.13 8.99 0.06
CA ARG A 11 -11.42 8.79 1.48
C ARG A 11 -10.66 7.60 2.03
N PHE A 12 -10.71 6.47 1.32
CA PHE A 12 -10.00 5.25 1.72
C PHE A 12 -8.49 5.49 1.81
N LEU A 13 -7.89 6.10 0.79
CA LEU A 13 -6.45 6.38 0.76
C LEU A 13 -6.02 7.36 1.85
N LEU A 14 -6.78 8.44 2.08
CA LEU A 14 -6.48 9.41 3.13
C LEU A 14 -6.63 8.79 4.53
N ALA A 15 -7.63 7.93 4.75
CA ALA A 15 -7.79 7.22 6.00
C ALA A 15 -6.62 6.26 6.27
N ALA A 16 -6.14 5.54 5.25
CA ALA A 16 -4.98 4.68 5.35
C ALA A 16 -3.70 5.49 5.63
N GLY A 17 -3.46 6.57 4.88
CA GLY A 17 -2.32 7.46 5.09
C GLY A 17 -2.32 8.10 6.49
N SER A 18 -3.49 8.47 7.01
CA SER A 18 -3.63 9.07 8.34
C SER A 18 -3.25 8.09 9.45
N LYS A 19 -3.52 6.79 9.27
CA LYS A 19 -3.07 5.76 10.22
C LYS A 19 -1.55 5.59 10.24
N ILE A 20 -0.87 5.90 9.15
CA ILE A 20 0.59 5.75 9.02
C ILE A 20 1.30 7.00 9.54
N TYR A 21 0.87 8.19 9.10
CA TYR A 21 1.58 9.44 9.35
C TYR A 21 0.95 10.33 10.43
N GLY A 22 -0.29 10.06 10.79
CA GLY A 22 -1.13 11.02 11.47
C GLY A 22 -1.67 12.09 10.51
N GLU A 23 -2.88 12.58 10.81
CA GLU A 23 -3.60 13.53 9.96
C GLU A 23 -2.79 14.79 9.64
N LYS A 24 -2.16 15.40 10.65
CA LYS A 24 -1.40 16.65 10.48
C LYS A 24 -0.25 16.49 9.48
N LYS A 25 0.61 15.49 9.69
CA LYS A 25 1.77 15.21 8.82
C LYS A 25 1.29 14.86 7.40
N LEU A 26 0.23 14.06 7.28
CA LEU A 26 -0.34 13.72 5.97
C LEU A 26 -0.80 14.97 5.20
N ILE A 27 -1.51 15.90 5.86
CA ILE A 27 -1.95 17.15 5.21
C ILE A 27 -0.74 17.97 4.76
N GLU A 28 0.29 18.09 5.60
CA GLU A 28 1.53 18.81 5.26
C GLU A 28 2.18 18.23 4.00
N MET A 29 2.38 16.90 3.97
CA MET A 29 2.93 16.20 2.79
C MET A 29 2.08 16.43 1.53
N LEU A 30 0.75 16.42 1.63
CA LEU A 30 -0.13 16.65 0.48
C LEU A 30 -0.05 18.10 -0.02
N VAL A 31 0.03 19.07 0.90
CA VAL A 31 0.11 20.50 0.59
C VAL A 31 1.44 20.83 -0.11
N GLU A 32 2.55 20.21 0.29
CA GLU A 32 3.84 20.31 -0.40
C GLU A 32 3.75 19.89 -1.88
N GLN A 33 2.85 18.96 -2.19
CA GLN A 33 2.57 18.49 -3.55
C GLN A 33 1.43 19.25 -4.25
N GLY A 34 1.05 20.42 -3.72
CA GLY A 34 0.05 21.31 -4.32
C GLY A 34 -1.40 20.96 -4.00
N ALA A 35 -1.67 20.13 -3.00
CA ALA A 35 -3.02 19.94 -2.50
C ALA A 35 -3.56 21.21 -1.80
N PRO A 36 -4.89 21.40 -1.73
CA PRO A 36 -5.49 22.50 -0.99
C PRO A 36 -5.07 22.48 0.49
N ASN A 37 -4.68 23.63 1.03
CA ASN A 37 -4.42 23.75 2.45
C ASN A 37 -5.75 23.84 3.23
N LYS A 38 -6.09 22.77 3.96
CA LYS A 38 -7.31 22.63 4.77
C LYS A 38 -6.95 22.23 6.19
N LYS A 39 -7.88 22.44 7.12
CA LYS A 39 -7.63 22.19 8.55
C LYS A 39 -7.62 20.70 8.91
N ASN A 40 -8.36 19.89 8.16
CA ASN A 40 -8.56 18.47 8.41
C ASN A 40 -8.84 17.72 7.09
N LEU A 41 -8.78 16.39 7.15
CA LEU A 41 -8.98 15.51 5.99
C LEU A 41 -10.40 15.56 5.44
N ASP A 42 -11.41 15.80 6.27
CA ASP A 42 -12.81 15.91 5.83
C ASP A 42 -13.04 17.15 4.95
N GLU A 43 -12.49 18.30 5.36
CA GLU A 43 -12.49 19.52 4.55
C GLU A 43 -11.68 19.33 3.26
N LEU A 44 -10.56 18.61 3.33
CA LEU A 44 -9.70 18.33 2.18
C LEU A 44 -10.38 17.41 1.16
N LEU A 45 -11.06 16.37 1.63
CA LEU A 45 -11.75 15.40 0.79
C LEU A 45 -12.86 16.04 -0.05
N ASN A 46 -13.54 17.05 0.51
CA ASN A 46 -14.61 17.79 -0.16
C ASN A 46 -14.07 18.87 -1.14
N ASP A 47 -12.77 19.14 -1.13
CA ASP A 47 -12.18 20.12 -2.04
C ASP A 47 -12.00 19.53 -3.45
N LYS A 48 -12.61 20.17 -4.45
CA LYS A 48 -12.56 19.73 -5.85
C LYS A 48 -11.15 19.72 -6.43
N LYS A 49 -10.21 20.49 -5.84
CA LYS A 49 -8.82 20.54 -6.27
C LYS A 49 -8.00 19.37 -5.74
N LEU A 50 -8.50 18.56 -4.80
CA LEU A 50 -7.83 17.33 -4.40
C LEU A 50 -7.85 16.28 -5.54
N ARG A 51 -6.67 15.72 -5.82
CA ARG A 51 -6.44 14.75 -6.90
C ARG A 51 -5.54 13.62 -6.39
N PHE A 52 -5.68 12.42 -6.96
CA PHE A 52 -4.81 11.28 -6.63
C PHE A 52 -3.33 11.59 -6.81
N ILE A 53 -2.98 12.41 -7.81
CA ILE A 53 -1.59 12.79 -8.05
C ILE A 53 -0.93 13.44 -6.83
N HIS A 54 -1.68 14.18 -6.01
CA HIS A 54 -1.11 14.76 -4.79
C HIS A 54 -0.75 13.68 -3.77
N ILE A 55 -1.53 12.60 -3.69
CA ILE A 55 -1.25 11.45 -2.82
C ILE A 55 -0.06 10.66 -3.37
N THR A 56 -0.08 10.29 -4.65
CA THR A 56 1.00 9.49 -5.22
C THR A 56 2.33 10.23 -5.21
N MET A 57 2.34 11.54 -5.52
CA MET A 57 3.56 12.36 -5.39
C MET A 57 4.01 12.47 -3.94
N ALA A 58 3.09 12.66 -2.98
CA ALA A 58 3.45 12.75 -1.57
C ALA A 58 4.12 11.45 -1.10
N LEU A 59 3.66 10.28 -1.56
CA LEU A 59 4.29 9.00 -1.25
C LEU A 59 5.65 8.82 -1.96
N LYS A 60 5.79 9.29 -3.20
CA LYS A 60 7.05 9.22 -3.96
C LYS A 60 8.17 10.06 -3.34
N GLU A 61 7.82 11.22 -2.78
CA GLU A 61 8.75 12.14 -2.12
C GLU A 61 8.98 11.79 -0.63
N SER A 62 8.29 10.78 -0.09
CA SER A 62 8.37 10.36 1.30
C SER A 62 9.46 9.28 1.45
N GLU A 63 10.68 9.68 1.78
CA GLU A 63 11.81 8.73 1.95
C GLU A 63 11.49 7.60 2.94
N ASP A 64 10.79 7.91 4.04
CA ASP A 64 10.34 6.94 5.02
C ASP A 64 9.32 5.94 4.43
N PHE A 65 8.40 6.39 3.59
CA PHE A 65 7.48 5.51 2.87
C PHE A 65 8.22 4.56 1.94
N ILE A 66 9.11 5.11 1.10
CA ILE A 66 9.85 4.35 0.10
C ILE A 66 10.70 3.28 0.76
N TRP A 67 11.40 3.64 1.84
CA TRP A 67 12.20 2.69 2.61
C TRP A 67 11.34 1.58 3.22
N GLN A 68 10.17 1.90 3.80
CA GLN A 68 9.26 0.88 4.33
C GLN A 68 8.69 -0.01 3.24
N LEU A 69 8.35 0.56 2.07
CA LEU A 69 7.83 -0.16 0.93
C LEU A 69 8.87 -1.15 0.40
N GLU A 70 10.11 -0.70 0.22
CA GLU A 70 11.25 -1.53 -0.20
C GLU A 70 11.48 -2.71 0.75
N ASN A 71 11.49 -2.47 2.06
CA ASN A 71 11.67 -3.54 3.05
C ASN A 71 10.53 -4.57 2.99
N ARG A 72 9.28 -4.11 2.98
CA ARG A 72 8.11 -5.00 2.94
C ARG A 72 8.05 -5.82 1.66
N LEU A 73 8.43 -5.22 0.52
CA LEU A 73 8.49 -5.94 -0.75
C LEU A 73 9.63 -6.94 -0.79
N SER A 74 10.79 -6.60 -0.20
CA SER A 74 11.90 -7.53 -0.05
C SER A 74 11.50 -8.74 0.80
N GLU A 75 10.81 -8.52 1.92
CA GLU A 75 10.27 -9.58 2.76
C GLU A 75 9.25 -10.44 1.99
N LEU A 76 8.28 -9.81 1.30
CA LEU A 76 7.28 -10.51 0.50
C LEU A 76 7.93 -11.34 -0.61
N CYS A 77 8.93 -10.80 -1.30
CA CYS A 77 9.69 -11.48 -2.34
C CYS A 77 10.38 -12.73 -1.80
N ASN A 78 11.09 -12.60 -0.67
CA ASN A 78 11.80 -13.72 -0.03
C ASN A 78 10.84 -14.82 0.43
N ILE A 79 9.68 -14.45 1.01
CA ILE A 79 8.64 -15.41 1.41
C ILE A 79 8.06 -16.10 0.18
N ALA A 80 7.73 -15.34 -0.86
CA ALA A 80 7.15 -15.85 -2.09
C ALA A 80 8.08 -16.85 -2.79
N GLU A 81 9.39 -16.58 -2.81
CA GLU A 81 10.40 -17.50 -3.33
C GLU A 81 10.54 -18.75 -2.49
N SER A 82 10.64 -18.60 -1.17
CA SER A 82 10.79 -19.72 -0.25
C SER A 82 9.62 -20.69 -0.32
N LEU A 83 8.44 -20.16 -0.62
CA LEU A 83 7.22 -20.94 -0.78
C LEU A 83 6.93 -21.31 -2.25
N GLU A 84 7.67 -20.81 -3.23
CA GLU A 84 7.38 -21.01 -4.65
C GLU A 84 5.92 -20.61 -5.00
N ILE A 85 5.52 -19.38 -4.65
CA ILE A 85 4.19 -18.80 -4.94
C ILE A 85 4.26 -17.54 -5.79
N GLY A 86 3.25 -17.34 -6.63
CA GLY A 86 3.15 -16.20 -7.54
C GLY A 86 4.40 -16.01 -8.41
N ASN A 87 4.78 -14.74 -8.63
CA ASN A 87 5.94 -14.37 -9.46
C ASN A 87 6.87 -13.40 -8.71
N PRO A 88 7.72 -13.88 -7.79
CA PRO A 88 8.63 -13.01 -7.03
C PRO A 88 9.65 -12.28 -7.91
N ASP A 89 10.00 -12.80 -9.08
CA ASP A 89 10.98 -12.17 -9.98
C ASP A 89 10.54 -10.77 -10.44
N ILE A 90 9.23 -10.51 -10.53
CA ILE A 90 8.73 -9.17 -10.87
C ILE A 90 9.03 -8.17 -9.75
N ILE A 91 8.87 -8.59 -8.49
CA ILE A 91 9.17 -7.75 -7.31
C ILE A 91 10.67 -7.53 -7.22
N ARG A 92 11.47 -8.57 -7.43
CA ARG A 92 12.94 -8.46 -7.47
C ARG A 92 13.41 -7.46 -8.51
N LYS A 93 12.79 -7.45 -9.70
CA LYS A 93 13.09 -6.47 -10.74
C LYS A 93 12.81 -5.04 -10.25
N TRP A 94 11.64 -4.80 -9.67
CA TRP A 94 11.29 -3.47 -9.11
C TRP A 94 12.25 -3.02 -8.01
N LEU A 95 12.68 -3.93 -7.14
CA LEU A 95 13.63 -3.65 -6.06
C LEU A 95 15.04 -3.32 -6.58
N SER A 96 15.40 -3.86 -7.74
CA SER A 96 16.69 -3.64 -8.39
C SER A 96 16.77 -2.34 -9.20
N ASP A 97 15.65 -1.65 -9.42
CA ASP A 97 15.65 -0.40 -10.18
C ASP A 97 16.33 0.73 -9.39
N ASP A 98 17.17 1.52 -10.09
CA ASP A 98 17.90 2.65 -9.50
C ASP A 98 16.96 3.79 -9.04
N CYS A 99 15.76 3.86 -9.62
CA CYS A 99 14.75 4.86 -9.27
C CYS A 99 13.91 4.40 -8.07
N LYS A 100 14.37 4.69 -6.85
CA LYS A 100 13.63 4.35 -5.61
C LYS A 100 12.19 4.92 -5.57
N PRO A 101 11.92 6.17 -5.98
CA PRO A 101 10.55 6.67 -6.03
C PRO A 101 9.65 5.95 -7.05
N CYS A 102 10.22 5.33 -8.10
CA CYS A 102 9.47 4.57 -9.10
C CYS A 102 8.86 3.29 -8.52
N LEU A 103 9.34 2.82 -7.35
CA LEU A 103 8.76 1.68 -6.64
C LEU A 103 7.26 1.87 -6.34
N VAL A 104 6.81 3.11 -6.11
CA VAL A 104 5.39 3.43 -5.93
C VAL A 104 4.60 3.17 -7.21
N GLU A 105 5.14 3.55 -8.37
CA GLU A 105 4.49 3.34 -9.66
C GLU A 105 4.43 1.86 -10.01
N HIS A 106 5.54 1.14 -9.80
CA HIS A 106 5.58 -0.31 -9.97
C HIS A 106 4.52 -1.04 -9.15
N ILE A 107 4.26 -0.60 -7.91
CA ILE A 107 3.23 -1.20 -7.07
C ILE A 107 1.82 -0.84 -7.51
N ILE A 108 1.60 0.38 -7.99
CA ILE A 108 0.29 0.78 -8.51
C ILE A 108 -0.03 -0.01 -9.78
N GLU A 109 0.94 -0.14 -10.69
CA GLU A 109 0.76 -0.82 -11.97
C GLU A 109 0.76 -2.35 -11.83
N GLY A 110 1.61 -2.88 -10.95
CA GLY A 110 1.79 -4.30 -10.67
C GLY A 110 1.00 -4.80 -9.46
N TYR A 111 -0.03 -4.07 -9.01
CA TYR A 111 -0.82 -4.43 -7.84
C TYR A 111 -1.36 -5.87 -7.91
N GLU A 112 -1.78 -6.30 -9.11
CA GLU A 112 -2.29 -7.67 -9.31
C GLU A 112 -1.26 -8.75 -8.98
N ASP A 113 0.03 -8.53 -9.26
CA ASP A 113 1.08 -9.51 -9.00
C ASP A 113 1.35 -9.64 -7.50
N VAL A 114 1.39 -8.51 -6.80
CA VAL A 114 1.49 -8.49 -5.33
C VAL A 114 0.26 -9.15 -4.70
N TYR A 115 -0.93 -8.83 -5.21
CA TYR A 115 -2.19 -9.36 -4.67
C TYR A 115 -2.31 -10.88 -4.87
N LYS A 116 -1.88 -11.42 -6.02
CA LYS A 116 -1.84 -12.88 -6.26
C LYS A 116 -0.94 -13.59 -5.25
N ILE A 117 0.26 -13.06 -4.99
CA ILE A 117 1.16 -13.60 -3.96
C ILE A 117 0.47 -13.61 -2.59
N MET A 118 -0.19 -12.51 -2.21
CA MET A 118 -0.90 -12.42 -0.93
C MET A 118 -2.04 -13.45 -0.81
N ILE A 119 -2.83 -13.67 -1.87
CA ILE A 119 -3.88 -14.69 -1.90
C ILE A 119 -3.28 -16.10 -1.78
N GLU A 120 -2.22 -16.40 -2.51
CA GLU A 120 -1.59 -17.72 -2.45
C GLU A 120 -0.97 -17.99 -1.07
N LEU A 121 -0.40 -16.97 -0.45
CA LEU A 121 0.09 -17.04 0.93
C LEU A 121 -1.04 -17.34 1.90
N ASP A 122 -2.15 -16.61 1.82
CA ASP A 122 -3.33 -16.82 2.65
C ASP A 122 -3.89 -18.24 2.48
N ASN A 123 -4.06 -18.71 1.24
CA ASN A 123 -4.53 -20.07 0.96
C ASN A 123 -3.63 -21.16 1.56
N ARG A 124 -2.31 -20.95 1.58
CA ARG A 124 -1.36 -21.90 2.18
C ARG A 124 -1.38 -21.86 3.70
N LEU A 125 -1.49 -20.68 4.31
CA LEU A 125 -1.63 -20.51 5.76
C LEU A 125 -2.97 -21.08 6.27
N MET A 126 -4.02 -20.93 5.47
CA MET A 126 -5.37 -21.42 5.75
C MET A 126 -5.57 -22.90 5.38
N TRP A 127 -4.54 -23.60 4.86
CA TRP A 127 -4.67 -25.00 4.50
C TRP A 127 -4.82 -25.88 5.76
N PRO A 128 -5.91 -26.64 5.91
CA PRO A 128 -6.14 -27.50 7.09
C PRO A 128 -5.12 -28.64 7.24
N GLY A 129 -4.21 -28.82 6.27
CA GLY A 129 -3.10 -29.77 6.31
C GLY A 129 -1.89 -29.33 7.14
N TRP A 130 -1.96 -28.20 7.86
CA TRP A 130 -0.92 -27.72 8.79
C TRP A 130 -1.30 -27.97 10.27
N PRO A 131 -1.28 -29.22 10.78
CA PRO A 131 -1.68 -29.54 12.16
C PRO A 131 -0.63 -29.15 13.23
N LEU A 132 0.17 -28.09 13.02
CA LEU A 132 1.27 -27.73 13.93
C LEU A 132 1.27 -26.29 14.46
N ILE A 133 0.29 -25.46 14.12
CA ILE A 133 -0.02 -24.21 14.85
C ILE A 133 -1.53 -24.14 15.16
N GLY A 134 -2.10 -25.28 15.56
CA GLY A 134 -3.49 -25.42 16.00
C GLY A 134 -3.76 -24.78 17.36
N LYS A 135 -3.57 -23.46 17.48
CA LYS A 135 -4.04 -22.62 18.60
C LYS A 135 -4.44 -21.19 18.23
N LEU A 136 -4.49 -20.82 16.95
CA LEU A 136 -4.94 -19.48 16.52
C LEU A 136 -6.36 -19.45 15.93
N HIS A 137 -6.99 -20.60 15.71
CA HIS A 137 -8.28 -20.68 15.01
C HIS A 137 -9.35 -21.52 15.70
N ASP A 138 -9.20 -21.88 16.98
CA ASP A 138 -10.41 -22.27 17.72
C ASP A 138 -11.23 -21.00 17.98
N PRO A 139 -12.48 -20.90 17.47
CA PRO A 139 -13.41 -19.94 18.05
C PRO A 139 -13.58 -20.33 19.53
N ILE A 140 -13.40 -19.36 20.41
CA ILE A 140 -13.76 -19.51 21.82
C ILE A 140 -15.24 -19.88 21.87
N GLU A 141 -15.56 -21.07 22.37
CA GLU A 141 -16.94 -21.46 22.74
C GLU A 141 -17.52 -20.55 23.82
#